data_AF-A0A969S6R9-F1
#
_entry.id   AF-A0A969S6R9-F1
#
_cell.length_a   1.000
_cell.length_b   1.000
_cell.length_c   1.000
_cell.angle_alpha   90.00
_cell.angle_beta   90.00
_cell.angle_gamma   90.00
#
_symmetry.space_group_name_H-M   'P 1'
#
loop_
_entity.id
_entity.type
_entity.pdbx_description
1 polymer ?
#
loop_
_entity_poly.entity_id
_entity_poly.type
_entity_poly.pdbx_seq_one_letter_code
_entity_poly.pdbx_strand_id
1 'polypeptide(L)'
;MVHCAAGKDRTGLVTALLLSVANVPVATIAPDDAMSAEYLTPLYTPMLETARKLGYAHMFDSPPETVLDTFKYLENQYGGVTGYLQVIGMTAEQIHQLHGMLVD
;
A
#
# COMPACT_ATOMS: atom_id res chain seq x y z
N MET A 1 11.82 -8.39 3.83
CA MET A 1 10.87 -8.03 4.91
C MET A 1 10.76 -6.52 4.95
N VAL A 2 9.55 -5.98 4.75
CA VAL A 2 9.24 -4.55 4.89
C VAL A 2 8.26 -4.42 6.06
N HIS A 3 8.50 -3.49 6.98
CA HIS A 3 7.60 -3.29 8.11
C HIS A 3 7.49 -1.80 8.46
N CYS A 4 6.42 -1.45 9.16
CA CYS A 4 6.25 -0.16 9.81
C CYS A 4 5.78 -0.40 11.25
N ALA A 5 5.09 0.56 11.87
CA ALA A 5 4.59 0.40 13.24
C ALA A 5 3.49 -0.67 13.33
N ALA A 6 2.46 -0.56 12.50
CA ALA A 6 1.34 -1.49 12.45
C ALA A 6 1.44 -2.51 11.30
N GLY A 7 2.38 -2.32 10.38
CA GLY A 7 2.47 -3.15 9.16
C GLY A 7 1.38 -2.88 8.13
N LYS A 8 0.60 -1.80 8.28
CA LYS A 8 -0.58 -1.48 7.46
C LYS A 8 -0.32 -0.38 6.43
N ASP A 9 -0.19 0.89 6.84
CA ASP A 9 -0.18 2.01 5.88
C ASP A 9 1.09 2.07 5.02
N ARG A 10 2.25 2.29 5.66
CA ARG A 10 3.52 2.43 4.93
C ARG A 10 4.00 1.11 4.33
N THR A 11 3.71 0.01 5.04
CA THR A 11 4.02 -1.33 4.55
C THR A 11 3.12 -1.69 3.38
N GLY A 12 1.80 -1.52 3.53
CA GLY A 12 0.81 -1.74 2.50
C GLY A 12 1.08 -0.92 1.24
N LEU A 13 1.42 0.36 1.38
CA LEU A 13 1.83 1.19 0.25
C LEU A 13 3.04 0.59 -0.50
N VAL A 14 4.11 0.22 0.20
CA VAL A 14 5.29 -0.40 -0.45
C VAL A 14 4.91 -1.73 -1.10
N THR A 15 4.13 -2.58 -0.42
CA THR A 15 3.64 -3.85 -0.97
C THR A 15 2.79 -3.63 -2.22
N ALA A 16 1.89 -2.66 -2.21
CA ALA A 16 1.04 -2.30 -3.35
C ALA A 16 1.87 -1.84 -4.56
N LEU A 17 2.91 -1.03 -4.34
CA LEU A 17 3.84 -0.63 -5.41
C LEU A 17 4.61 -1.84 -5.97
N LEU A 18 5.08 -2.75 -5.11
CA LEU A 18 5.76 -3.97 -5.55
C LEU A 18 4.84 -4.89 -6.35
N LEU A 19 3.59 -5.10 -5.90
CA LEU A 19 2.58 -5.87 -6.63
C LEU A 19 2.26 -5.24 -7.99
N SER A 20 2.21 -3.91 -8.07
CA SER A 20 2.07 -3.22 -9.35
C SER A 20 3.28 -3.43 -10.27
N VAL A 21 4.50 -3.43 -9.72
CA VAL A 21 5.71 -3.77 -10.50
C VAL A 21 5.63 -5.21 -11.00
N ALA A 22 5.04 -6.13 -10.24
CA ALA A 22 4.76 -7.51 -10.66
C ALA A 22 3.54 -7.65 -11.61
N ASN A 23 3.00 -6.54 -12.14
CA ASN A 23 1.84 -6.51 -13.03
C ASN A 23 0.52 -7.05 -12.43
N VAL A 24 0.39 -7.05 -11.10
CA VAL A 24 -0.88 -7.38 -10.45
C VAL A 24 -1.88 -6.23 -10.64
N PRO A 25 -3.14 -6.50 -11.06
CA PRO A 25 -4.13 -5.43 -11.25
C PRO A 25 -4.44 -4.69 -9.95
N VAL A 26 -4.61 -3.37 -10.01
CA VAL A 26 -4.99 -2.54 -8.84
C VAL A 26 -6.29 -3.01 -8.20
N ALA A 27 -7.23 -3.53 -9.01
CA ALA A 27 -8.48 -4.12 -8.52
C ALA A 27 -8.29 -5.37 -7.65
N THR A 28 -7.12 -6.03 -7.74
CA THR A 28 -6.71 -7.14 -6.87
C THR A 28 -5.90 -6.63 -5.67
N ILE A 29 -5.07 -5.61 -5.85
CA ILE A 29 -4.21 -5.05 -4.79
C ILE A 29 -5.04 -4.33 -3.71
N ALA A 30 -5.99 -3.48 -4.10
CA ALA A 30 -6.77 -2.66 -3.17
C ALA A 30 -7.55 -3.46 -2.11
N PRO A 31 -8.30 -4.53 -2.45
CA PRO A 31 -8.98 -5.33 -1.43
C PRO A 31 -8.01 -6.11 -0.53
N ASP A 32 -6.88 -6.58 -1.07
CA ASP A 32 -5.85 -7.28 -0.28
C ASP A 32 -5.23 -6.38 0.79
N ASP A 33 -4.88 -5.14 0.43
CA ASP A 33 -4.37 -4.15 1.37
C ASP A 33 -5.39 -3.86 2.49
N ALA A 34 -6.67 -3.68 2.13
CA ALA A 34 -7.74 -3.38 3.07
C ALA A 34 -7.97 -4.49 4.11
N MET A 35 -7.84 -5.77 3.72
CA MET A 35 -7.95 -6.91 4.63
C MET A 35 -6.94 -6.85 5.79
N SER A 36 -5.78 -6.23 5.58
CA SER A 36 -4.77 -6.04 6.62
C SER A 36 -5.31 -5.29 7.84
N ALA A 37 -6.22 -4.32 7.64
CA ALA A 37 -6.84 -3.57 8.74
C ALA A 37 -7.73 -4.47 9.62
N GLU A 38 -8.50 -5.35 8.98
CA GLU A 38 -9.41 -6.27 9.67
C GLU A 38 -8.63 -7.26 10.54
N TYR A 39 -7.55 -7.83 10.00
CA TYR A 39 -6.71 -8.77 10.76
C TYR A 39 -5.94 -8.11 11.92
N LEU A 40 -5.63 -6.83 11.82
CA LEU A 40 -4.93 -6.08 12.87
C LEU A 40 -5.88 -5.55 13.96
N THR A 41 -7.18 -5.44 13.67
CA THR A 41 -8.18 -4.89 14.60
C THR A 41 -8.14 -5.56 15.99
N PRO A 42 -8.08 -6.91 16.12
CA PRO A 42 -8.01 -7.56 17.42
C PRO A 42 -6.80 -7.14 18.27
N LEU A 43 -5.67 -6.80 17.64
CA LEU A 43 -4.43 -6.42 18.34
C LEU A 43 -4.51 -5.06 19.02
N TYR A 44 -5.41 -4.19 18.56
CA TYR A 44 -5.51 -2.81 19.04
C TYR A 44 -6.91 -2.47 19.58
N THR A 45 -7.78 -3.47 19.83
CA THR A 45 -9.16 -3.26 20.32
C THR A 45 -9.25 -2.23 21.48
N PRO A 46 -8.44 -2.32 22.56
CA PRO A 46 -8.52 -1.34 23.65
C PRO A 46 -8.12 0.08 23.23
N MET A 47 -7.15 0.20 22.32
CA MET A 47 -6.72 1.49 21.76
C MET A 47 -7.79 2.05 20.83
N LEU A 48 -8.46 1.21 20.03
CA LEU A 48 -9.53 1.61 19.12
C LEU A 48 -10.75 2.13 19.88
N GLU A 49 -11.14 1.51 20.99
CA GLU A 49 -12.21 2.04 21.86
C GLU A 49 -11.87 3.42 22.42
N THR A 50 -10.62 3.61 22.83
CA THR A 50 -10.12 4.91 23.30
C THR A 50 -10.12 5.93 22.16
N ALA A 51 -9.64 5.55 20.99
CA ALA A 51 -9.61 6.39 19.80
C ALA A 51 -11.03 6.81 19.35
N ARG A 52 -12.01 5.91 19.45
CA ARG A 52 -13.43 6.23 19.21
C ARG A 52 -13.95 7.32 20.15
N LYS A 53 -13.66 7.23 21.45
CA LYS A 53 -14.05 8.25 22.43
C LYS A 53 -13.39 9.60 22.17
N LEU A 54 -12.17 9.59 21.64
CA LEU A 54 -11.39 10.81 21.37
C LEU A 54 -11.58 11.37 19.95
N GLY A 55 -12.32 10.67 19.07
CA GLY A 55 -12.58 11.11 17.70
C GLY A 55 -11.49 10.77 16.66
N TYR A 56 -10.56 9.88 16.98
CA TYR A 56 -9.43 9.52 16.10
C TYR A 56 -9.46 8.05 15.61
N ALA A 57 -10.63 7.39 15.66
CA ALA A 57 -10.77 6.00 15.22
C ALA A 57 -10.39 5.78 13.75
N HIS A 58 -10.60 6.77 12.89
CA HIS A 58 -10.25 6.74 11.47
C HIS A 58 -8.75 6.46 11.21
N MET A 59 -7.88 6.72 12.19
CA MET A 59 -6.44 6.42 12.08
C MET A 59 -6.13 4.91 12.08
N PHE A 60 -7.12 4.06 12.40
CA PHE A 60 -6.98 2.61 12.41
C PHE A 60 -7.53 1.96 11.13
N ASP A 61 -8.23 2.70 10.28
CA ASP A 61 -8.84 2.19 9.05
C ASP A 61 -7.82 2.09 7.92
N SER A 62 -7.99 1.14 7.00
CA SER A 62 -7.28 1.06 5.70
C SER A 62 -8.30 0.88 4.58
N PRO A 63 -9.07 1.92 4.25
CA PRO A 63 -10.09 1.78 3.23
C PRO A 63 -9.43 1.49 1.87
N PRO A 64 -9.94 0.55 1.06
CA PRO A 64 -9.37 0.21 -0.26
C PRO A 64 -9.29 1.43 -1.19
N GLU A 65 -10.16 2.42 -0.98
CA GLU A 65 -10.14 3.73 -1.63
C GLU A 65 -8.79 4.43 -1.48
N THR A 66 -8.08 4.24 -0.37
CA THR A 66 -6.75 4.84 -0.15
C THR A 66 -5.73 4.35 -1.17
N VAL A 67 -5.73 3.04 -1.42
CA VAL A 67 -4.88 2.44 -2.46
C VAL A 67 -5.33 2.92 -3.83
N LEU A 68 -6.63 2.88 -4.14
CA LEU A 68 -7.17 3.35 -5.42
C LEU A 68 -6.80 4.80 -5.73
N ASP A 69 -7.00 5.71 -4.77
CA ASP A 69 -6.67 7.13 -4.90
C ASP A 69 -5.16 7.35 -5.03
N THR A 70 -4.35 6.53 -4.34
CA THR A 70 -2.89 6.54 -4.51
C THR A 70 -2.51 6.17 -5.94
N PHE A 71 -3.03 5.07 -6.48
CA PHE A 71 -2.75 4.67 -7.86
C PHE A 71 -3.21 5.70 -8.88
N LYS A 72 -4.39 6.28 -8.67
CA LYS A 72 -4.90 7.38 -9.50
C LYS A 72 -4.00 8.60 -9.45
N TYR A 73 -3.48 8.96 -8.27
CA TYR A 73 -2.51 10.03 -8.12
C TYR A 73 -1.22 9.73 -8.88
N LEU A 74 -0.69 8.51 -8.74
CA LEU A 74 0.54 8.10 -9.43
C LEU A 74 0.38 8.11 -10.95
N GLU A 75 -0.76 7.64 -11.45
CA GLU A 75 -1.11 7.71 -12.87
C GLU A 75 -1.11 9.16 -13.37
N ASN A 76 -1.83 10.05 -12.68
CA ASN A 76 -1.99 11.43 -13.11
C ASN A 76 -0.71 12.28 -13.00
N GLN A 77 0.14 12.03 -12.00
CA GLN A 77 1.33 12.86 -11.74
C GLN A 77 2.60 12.31 -12.38
N TYR A 78 2.68 10.98 -12.57
CA TYR A 78 3.92 10.34 -13.00
C TYR A 78 3.75 9.37 -14.18
N GLY A 79 2.52 9.18 -14.69
CA GLY A 79 2.25 8.16 -15.71
C GLY A 79 2.30 6.74 -15.15
N GLY A 80 2.00 6.59 -13.85
CA GLY A 80 1.88 5.31 -13.17
C GLY A 80 3.04 5.00 -12.23
N VAL A 81 3.04 3.78 -11.67
CA VAL A 81 4.03 3.33 -10.68
C VAL A 81 5.44 3.36 -11.25
N THR A 82 5.65 2.85 -12.46
CA THR A 82 6.98 2.84 -13.10
C THR A 82 7.54 4.25 -13.27
N GLY A 83 6.71 5.21 -13.68
CA GLY A 83 7.14 6.60 -13.83
C GLY A 83 7.50 7.24 -12.49
N TYR A 84 6.73 6.96 -11.43
CA TYR A 84 7.08 7.40 -10.07
C TYR A 84 8.41 6.81 -9.60
N LEU A 85 8.63 5.50 -9.80
CA LEU A 85 9.89 4.84 -9.43
C LEU A 85 11.11 5.45 -10.15
N GLN A 86 10.95 5.84 -11.41
CA GLN A 86 11.98 6.55 -12.16
C GLN A 86 12.27 7.93 -11.58
N VAL A 87 11.23 8.70 -11.22
CA VAL A 87 11.37 10.02 -10.58
C VAL A 87 12.15 9.95 -9.27
N ILE A 88 11.97 8.88 -8.48
CA ILE A 88 12.71 8.68 -7.23
C ILE A 88 14.09 8.02 -7.43
N GLY A 89 14.52 7.81 -8.67
CA GLY A 89 15.89 7.44 -9.03
C GLY A 89 16.13 6.00 -9.46
N MET A 90 15.08 5.18 -9.66
CA MET A 90 15.25 3.83 -10.21
C MET A 90 15.43 3.86 -11.73
N THR A 91 16.38 3.07 -12.24
CA THR A 91 16.53 2.89 -13.70
C THR A 91 15.50 1.90 -14.24
N ALA A 92 15.21 1.97 -15.54
CA ALA A 92 14.35 0.99 -16.21
C ALA A 92 14.88 -0.45 -16.03
N GLU A 93 16.21 -0.63 -16.05
CA GLU A 93 16.86 -1.92 -15.81
C GLU A 93 16.60 -2.43 -14.39
N GLN A 94 16.72 -1.58 -13.37
CA GLN A 94 16.42 -1.97 -11.98
C GLN A 94 14.96 -2.35 -11.78
N ILE A 95 14.03 -1.63 -12.43
CA ILE A 95 12.60 -1.95 -12.37
C ILE A 95 12.32 -3.28 -13.06
N HIS A 96 12.96 -3.56 -14.20
CA HIS A 96 12.83 -4.83 -14.91
C HIS A 96 13.38 -6.00 -14.08
N GLN A 97 14.56 -5.84 -13.47
CA GLN A 97 15.14 -6.84 -12.56
C GLN A 97 14.23 -7.09 -11.35
N LEU A 98 13.67 -6.02 -10.76
CA LEU A 98 12.72 -6.13 -9.66
C LEU A 98 11.47 -6.91 -10.07
N HIS A 99 10.90 -6.65 -11.24
CA HIS A 99 9.79 -7.45 -11.77
C HIS A 99 10.16 -8.94 -11.83
N GLY A 100 11.31 -9.28 -12.44
CA GLY A 100 11.78 -10.68 -12.54
C GLY A 100 11.84 -11.36 -11.17
N MET A 101 12.46 -10.71 -10.18
CA MET A 101 12.57 -11.23 -8.82
C MET A 101 11.22 -11.45 -8.10
N LEU A 102 10.14 -10.79 -8.54
CA LEU A 102 8.82 -10.88 -7.91
C LEU A 102 7.92 -11.94 -8.54
N VAL A 103 8.19 -12.35 -9.78
CA VAL A 103 7.34 -13.29 -10.53
C VAL A 103 8.00 -14.65 -10.75
N ASP A 104 9.32 -14.74 -10.58
CA ASP A 104 10.10 -16.00 -10.60
C ASP A 104 10.05 -16.74 -9.25
#